data_AF-A0A7M3ZRG5-F1
#
_entry.id   AF-A0A7M3ZRG5-F1
#
_cell.length_a   1.000
_cell.length_b   1.000
_cell.length_c   1.000
_cell.angle_alpha   90.00
_cell.angle_beta   90.00
_cell.angle_gamma   90.00
#
_symmetry.space_group_name_H-M   'P 1'
#
loop_
_entity.id
_entity.type
_entity.pdbx_description
1 polymer ?
#
loop_
_entity_poly.entity_id
_entity_poly.type
_entity_poly.pdbx_seq_one_letter_code
_entity_poly.pdbx_strand_id
1 'polypeptide(L)'
;MVQQNVDFIGGGFKLTLPYTFGGWILWVLGLIITGFGVAAAMTDPTGLGIAVIGLIVLAAASPGSMSAGLHKMRKEAIDPEILQAKAEQSGYSVDNWFLQQTTLVPTNDPNDWILPAPGPQTWDTANPYGPHGDGTPLPEHPVKVGTPQPATMTSHLVFAGTAAILTLVVGAVLIGDEEAELGVIPAIAIAGVGFILLLVNYFRAKALRQMLDTPTSLVRSAPVGHPELVGQVRPGREGGMTVYVDGNERMVMHHMVGYYWTYEQEQEREVTDSEGNTRTERSWVTVRSDRGGVPFMLHDGTGGIKVNLTSFKRAEYGQMLKRWSGAFAESLGKQLMAQAAASLLGGTKVTG
;
A
#
# COMPACT_ATOMS: atom_id res chain seq x y z
N MET A 1 19.48 -5.57 -24.60
CA MET A 1 19.16 -6.10 -23.25
C MET A 1 18.58 -7.49 -23.44
N VAL A 2 19.16 -8.52 -22.82
CA VAL A 2 18.57 -9.87 -22.84
C VAL A 2 17.32 -9.79 -21.97
N GLN A 3 16.16 -9.78 -22.63
CA GLN A 3 14.86 -9.79 -21.97
C GLN A 3 14.78 -11.12 -21.21
N GLN A 4 15.10 -11.13 -19.91
CA GLN A 4 14.86 -12.30 -19.08
C GLN A 4 13.36 -12.60 -19.19
N ASN A 5 13.01 -13.78 -19.71
CA ASN A 5 11.64 -14.27 -19.75
C ASN A 5 11.15 -14.48 -18.31
N VAL A 6 10.67 -13.40 -17.70
CA VAL A 6 9.88 -13.50 -16.48
C VAL A 6 8.56 -14.11 -16.89
N ASP A 7 8.27 -15.27 -16.33
CA ASP A 7 6.98 -15.91 -16.53
C ASP A 7 5.91 -15.12 -15.78
N PHE A 8 5.24 -14.24 -16.52
CA PHE A 8 4.09 -13.45 -16.08
C PHE A 8 2.82 -14.30 -15.99
N ILE A 9 2.89 -15.61 -16.29
CA ILE A 9 1.79 -16.55 -16.18
C ILE A 9 1.99 -17.38 -14.91
N GLY A 10 1.26 -17.01 -13.84
CA GLY A 10 1.36 -17.70 -12.55
C GLY A 10 0.72 -19.09 -12.53
N GLY A 11 -0.11 -19.43 -13.51
CA GLY A 11 -0.79 -20.72 -13.61
C GLY A 11 -1.79 -20.99 -12.47
N GLY A 12 -2.07 -22.27 -12.22
CA GLY A 12 -2.99 -22.70 -11.17
C GLY A 12 -2.44 -22.48 -9.76
N PHE A 13 -1.27 -23.06 -9.47
CA PHE A 13 -0.62 -22.96 -8.17
C PHE A 13 0.83 -22.48 -8.32
N LYS A 14 1.23 -21.51 -7.49
CA LYS A 14 2.62 -21.04 -7.42
C LYS A 14 3.13 -21.01 -5.99
N LEU A 15 4.22 -21.73 -5.74
CA LEU A 15 4.93 -21.68 -4.47
C LEU A 15 5.65 -20.33 -4.33
N THR A 16 5.21 -19.52 -3.36
CA THR A 16 5.73 -18.18 -3.13
C THR A 16 6.57 -18.13 -1.85
N LEU A 17 7.89 -18.13 -2.04
CA LEU A 17 8.85 -18.05 -0.94
C LEU A 17 9.23 -16.58 -0.65
N PRO A 18 9.62 -16.25 0.58
CA PRO A 18 10.14 -14.93 0.91
C PRO A 18 11.39 -14.59 0.09
N TYR A 19 11.59 -13.32 -0.21
CA TYR A 19 12.78 -12.80 -0.91
C TYR A 19 13.58 -11.80 -0.07
N THR A 20 13.13 -11.49 1.14
CA THR A 20 13.84 -10.66 2.12
C THR A 20 14.38 -11.52 3.24
N PHE A 21 15.49 -11.10 3.85
CA PHE A 21 16.11 -11.82 4.97
C PHE A 21 15.17 -11.97 6.16
N GLY A 22 14.50 -10.89 6.57
CA GLY A 22 13.50 -10.93 7.65
C GLY A 22 12.30 -11.83 7.31
N GLY A 23 11.87 -11.86 6.06
CA GLY A 23 10.81 -12.78 5.61
C GLY A 23 11.19 -14.25 5.75
N TRP A 24 12.44 -14.61 5.46
CA TRP A 24 12.95 -15.97 5.68
C TRP A 24 12.97 -16.37 7.15
N ILE A 25 13.39 -15.47 8.04
CA ILE A 25 13.36 -15.72 9.50
C ILE A 25 11.94 -16.03 9.96
N LEU A 26 10.97 -15.18 9.60
CA LEU A 26 9.57 -15.39 9.95
C LEU A 26 9.00 -16.67 9.36
N TRP A 27 9.35 -16.99 8.12
CA TRP A 27 8.89 -18.21 7.45
C TRP A 27 9.39 -19.48 8.15
N VAL A 28 10.67 -19.53 8.53
CA VAL A 28 11.23 -20.67 9.27
C VAL A 28 10.59 -20.80 10.65
N LEU A 29 10.41 -19.68 11.37
CA LEU A 29 9.72 -19.69 12.68
C LEU A 29 8.28 -20.20 12.54
N GLY A 30 7.54 -19.73 11.55
CA GLY A 30 6.18 -20.19 11.27
C GLY A 30 6.13 -21.69 10.99
N LEU A 31 7.08 -22.22 10.20
CA LEU A 31 7.19 -23.64 9.91
C LEU A 31 7.45 -24.48 11.17
N ILE A 32 8.35 -24.03 12.05
CA ILE A 32 8.65 -24.70 13.32
C ILE A 32 7.41 -24.74 14.23
N ILE A 33 6.70 -23.61 14.37
CA ILE A 33 5.49 -23.50 15.19
C ILE A 33 4.39 -24.42 14.63
N THR A 34 4.19 -24.44 13.31
CA THR A 34 3.23 -25.35 12.67
C THR A 34 3.60 -26.81 12.93
N GLY A 35 4.87 -27.17 12.81
CA GLY A 35 5.34 -28.53 13.11
C GLY A 35 5.08 -28.94 14.55
N PHE A 36 5.35 -28.06 15.52
CA PHE A 36 5.07 -28.31 16.93
C PHE A 36 3.57 -28.47 17.20
N GLY A 37 2.72 -27.63 16.61
CA GLY A 37 1.27 -27.74 16.75
C GLY A 37 0.71 -29.04 16.17
N VAL A 38 1.23 -29.48 15.01
CA VAL A 38 0.85 -30.79 14.43
C VAL A 38 1.29 -31.95 15.32
N ALA A 39 2.50 -31.89 15.90
CA ALA A 39 2.97 -32.91 16.84
C ALA A 39 2.12 -32.96 18.13
N ALA A 40 1.77 -31.80 18.68
CA ALA A 40 0.87 -31.70 19.83
C ALA A 40 -0.54 -32.24 19.52
N ALA A 41 -1.02 -32.00 18.29
CA ALA A 41 -2.30 -32.51 17.81
C ALA A 41 -2.41 -34.06 17.78
N MET A 42 -1.27 -34.76 17.80
CA MET A 42 -1.26 -36.23 17.87
C MET A 42 -1.66 -36.76 19.25
N THR A 43 -1.47 -35.96 20.30
CA THR A 43 -1.85 -36.32 21.67
C THR A 43 -3.15 -35.65 22.10
N ASP A 44 -3.32 -34.39 21.73
CA ASP A 44 -4.51 -33.60 22.05
C ASP A 44 -4.91 -32.78 20.81
N PRO A 45 -6.10 -33.01 20.22
CA PRO A 45 -6.57 -32.27 19.06
C PRO A 45 -6.56 -30.73 19.21
N THR A 46 -6.61 -30.19 20.44
CA THR A 46 -6.49 -28.75 20.69
C THR A 46 -5.11 -28.18 20.29
N GLY A 47 -4.08 -29.04 20.19
CA GLY A 47 -2.75 -28.70 19.68
C GLY A 47 -2.75 -28.10 18.26
N LEU A 48 -3.82 -28.34 17.48
CA LEU A 48 -4.05 -27.68 16.20
C LEU A 48 -4.14 -26.15 16.31
N GLY A 49 -4.51 -25.60 17.48
CA GLY A 49 -4.49 -24.16 17.73
C GLY A 49 -3.10 -23.55 17.61
N ILE A 50 -2.06 -24.28 18.01
CA ILE A 50 -0.67 -23.85 17.82
C ILE A 50 -0.30 -23.89 16.33
N ALA A 51 -0.80 -24.90 15.60
CA ALA A 51 -0.56 -25.01 14.16
C ALA A 51 -1.19 -23.84 13.37
N VAL A 52 -2.37 -23.36 13.81
CA VAL A 52 -3.03 -22.16 13.26
C VAL A 52 -2.12 -20.93 13.38
N ILE A 53 -1.50 -20.71 14.54
CA ILE A 53 -0.59 -19.56 14.74
C ILE A 53 0.59 -19.64 13.76
N GLY A 54 1.22 -20.81 13.63
CA GLY A 54 2.32 -21.01 12.69
C GLY A 54 1.92 -20.78 11.23
N LEU A 55 0.71 -21.21 10.84
CA LEU A 55 0.19 -21.00 9.48
C LEU A 55 -0.12 -19.53 9.19
N ILE A 56 -0.59 -18.76 10.18
CA ILE A 56 -0.80 -17.31 10.04
C ILE A 56 0.55 -16.61 9.83
N VAL A 57 1.58 -17.01 10.58
CA VAL A 57 2.96 -16.48 10.42
C VAL A 57 3.51 -16.82 9.03
N LEU A 58 3.32 -18.05 8.57
CA LEU A 58 3.71 -18.47 7.21
C LEU A 58 2.98 -17.67 6.13
N ALA A 59 1.67 -17.45 6.30
CA ALA A 59 0.87 -16.64 5.37
C ALA A 59 1.37 -15.19 5.30
N ALA A 60 1.73 -14.58 6.44
CA ALA A 60 2.27 -13.22 6.50
C ALA A 60 3.67 -13.10 5.86
N ALA A 61 4.49 -14.14 5.97
CA ALA A 61 5.83 -14.18 5.39
C ALA A 61 5.82 -14.52 3.88
N SER A 62 4.79 -15.20 3.38
CA SER A 62 4.65 -15.57 1.97
C SER A 62 4.15 -14.39 1.13
N PRO A 63 4.95 -13.90 0.16
CA PRO A 63 4.58 -12.75 -0.63
C PRO A 63 3.70 -13.14 -1.83
N GLY A 64 3.16 -12.17 -2.57
CA GLY A 64 2.34 -12.44 -3.76
C GLY A 64 3.12 -13.09 -4.90
N SER A 65 2.43 -13.77 -5.82
CA SER A 65 2.97 -14.58 -6.94
C SER A 65 3.99 -13.88 -7.84
N MET A 66 3.96 -12.56 -7.91
CA MET A 66 4.79 -11.74 -8.81
C MET A 66 5.72 -10.79 -8.08
N SER A 67 5.54 -10.62 -6.77
CA SER A 67 6.29 -9.65 -5.96
C SER A 67 7.82 -9.84 -6.04
N ALA A 68 8.30 -11.08 -5.91
CA ALA A 68 9.73 -11.39 -5.98
C ALA A 68 10.32 -11.14 -7.38
N GLY A 69 9.55 -11.46 -8.43
CA GLY A 69 9.93 -11.21 -9.82
C GLY A 69 10.03 -9.72 -10.12
N LEU A 70 8.99 -8.96 -9.75
CA LEU A 70 8.96 -7.50 -9.92
C LEU A 70 10.07 -6.82 -9.11
N HIS A 71 10.33 -7.27 -7.89
CA HIS A 71 11.43 -6.75 -7.06
C HIS A 71 12.80 -6.97 -7.71
N LYS A 72 13.02 -8.16 -8.30
CA LYS A 72 14.25 -8.46 -9.04
C LYS A 72 14.37 -7.59 -10.29
N MET A 73 13.30 -7.46 -11.08
CA MET A 73 13.29 -6.60 -12.27
C MET A 73 13.56 -5.15 -11.91
N ARG A 74 12.98 -4.62 -10.83
CA ARG A 74 13.23 -3.26 -10.37
C ARG A 74 14.69 -3.00 -10.04
N LYS A 75 15.40 -3.99 -9.49
CA LYS A 75 16.84 -3.89 -9.22
C LYS A 75 17.69 -3.92 -10.49
N GLU A 76 17.24 -4.61 -11.53
CA GLU A 76 18.01 -4.81 -12.77
C GLU A 76 17.69 -3.77 -13.86
N ALA A 77 16.47 -3.22 -13.88
CA ALA A 77 15.95 -2.41 -14.98
C ALA A 77 16.30 -0.92 -14.89
N ILE A 78 16.51 -0.39 -13.68
CA ILE A 78 16.77 1.03 -13.48
C ILE A 78 18.29 1.26 -13.55
N ASP A 79 18.70 2.21 -14.37
CA ASP A 79 20.08 2.64 -14.50
C ASP A 79 20.64 3.06 -13.12
N PRO A 80 21.83 2.59 -12.71
CA PRO A 80 22.45 2.96 -11.44
C PRO A 80 22.47 4.48 -11.18
N GLU A 81 22.64 5.32 -12.20
CA GLU A 81 22.65 6.78 -12.04
C GLU A 81 21.26 7.33 -11.65
N ILE A 82 20.19 6.80 -12.24
CA ILE A 82 18.80 7.19 -11.90
C ILE A 82 18.45 6.69 -10.49
N LEU A 83 18.89 5.47 -10.13
CA LEU A 83 18.73 4.95 -8.78
C LEU A 83 19.47 5.80 -7.75
N GLN A 84 20.67 6.28 -8.06
CA GLN A 84 21.45 7.17 -7.21
C GLN A 84 20.74 8.52 -7.05
N ALA A 85 20.32 9.17 -8.14
CA ALA A 85 19.59 10.43 -8.07
C ALA A 85 18.28 10.30 -7.27
N LYS A 86 17.54 9.19 -7.46
CA LYS A 86 16.33 8.89 -6.67
C LYS A 86 16.68 8.63 -5.21
N ALA A 87 17.77 7.92 -4.92
CA ALA A 87 18.25 7.68 -3.55
C ALA A 87 18.74 8.96 -2.85
N GLU A 88 19.29 9.93 -3.58
CA GLU A 88 19.70 11.23 -3.05
C GLU A 88 18.50 12.12 -2.73
N GLN A 89 17.45 12.07 -3.55
CA GLN A 89 16.22 12.84 -3.35
C GLN A 89 15.23 12.18 -2.37
N SER A 90 15.39 10.88 -2.14
CA SER A 90 14.53 10.09 -1.25
C SER A 90 15.22 9.79 0.07
N GLY A 91 14.43 9.37 1.05
CA GLY A 91 14.91 9.04 2.38
C GLY A 91 14.47 10.05 3.43
N TYR A 92 15.14 9.95 4.58
CA TYR A 92 14.84 10.74 5.77
C TYR A 92 15.82 11.89 5.88
N SER A 93 15.28 13.10 5.98
CA SER A 93 16.05 14.33 6.13
C SER A 93 15.56 15.09 7.35
N VAL A 94 16.51 15.72 8.07
CA VAL A 94 16.20 16.62 9.19
C VAL A 94 16.29 18.04 8.65
N ASP A 95 15.14 18.68 8.49
CA ASP A 95 15.07 20.06 7.98
C ASP A 95 15.47 21.05 9.08
N ASN A 96 15.03 20.80 10.31
CA ASN A 96 15.40 21.61 11.46
C ASN A 96 15.50 20.76 12.72
N TRP A 97 16.73 20.60 13.21
CA TRP A 97 17.00 19.85 14.43
C TRP A 97 16.30 20.44 15.67
N PHE A 98 16.29 21.77 15.81
CA PHE A 98 15.75 22.43 17.01
C PHE A 98 14.22 22.31 17.10
N LEU A 99 13.53 22.37 15.96
CA LEU A 99 12.08 22.20 15.89
C LEU A 99 11.65 20.74 15.68
N GLN A 100 12.63 19.82 15.68
CA GLN A 100 12.44 18.40 15.35
C GLN A 100 11.68 18.19 14.04
N GLN A 101 11.88 19.08 13.07
CA GLN A 101 11.21 19.01 11.77
C GLN A 101 11.98 18.06 10.86
N THR A 102 11.29 17.04 10.37
CA THR A 102 11.85 16.05 9.48
C THR A 102 10.94 15.79 8.30
N THR A 103 11.58 15.47 7.18
CA THR A 103 10.92 15.14 5.93
C THR A 103 11.31 13.73 5.52
N LEU A 104 10.29 12.93 5.20
CA LEU A 104 10.44 11.59 4.65
C LEU A 104 9.86 11.55 3.24
N VAL A 105 10.71 11.24 2.27
CA VAL A 105 10.30 10.88 0.91
C VAL A 105 10.52 9.37 0.77
N PRO A 106 9.47 8.56 0.52
CA PRO A 106 9.67 7.12 0.41
C PRO A 106 10.66 6.74 -0.69
N THR A 107 11.55 5.81 -0.36
CA THR A 107 12.65 5.38 -1.24
C THR A 107 12.20 4.39 -2.31
N ASN A 108 11.07 3.73 -2.11
CA ASN A 108 10.52 2.74 -3.01
C ASN A 108 9.01 2.90 -3.07
N ASP A 109 8.48 3.16 -4.27
CA ASP A 109 7.05 3.08 -4.56
C ASP A 109 6.79 1.76 -5.32
N PRO A 110 6.05 0.80 -4.75
CA PRO A 110 5.63 -0.43 -5.41
C PRO A 110 4.90 -0.20 -6.74
N ASN A 111 4.22 0.94 -6.91
CA ASN A 111 3.36 1.23 -8.06
C ASN A 111 4.06 2.01 -9.18
N ASP A 112 5.34 2.35 -9.01
CA ASP A 112 6.10 3.09 -10.03
C ASP A 112 6.48 2.19 -11.22
N TRP A 113 6.61 2.80 -12.39
CA TRP A 113 7.06 2.13 -13.62
C TRP A 113 8.47 1.57 -13.41
N ILE A 114 8.73 0.35 -13.90
CA ILE A 114 10.01 -0.35 -13.73
C ILE A 114 11.01 0.06 -14.82
N LEU A 115 10.53 0.27 -16.04
CA LEU A 115 11.23 0.80 -17.21
C LEU A 115 10.99 2.30 -17.30
N PRO A 116 11.99 3.07 -17.76
CA PRO A 116 11.86 4.51 -17.90
C PRO A 116 10.75 4.86 -18.91
N ALA A 117 9.74 5.59 -18.44
CA ALA A 117 8.68 6.12 -19.28
C ALA A 117 9.15 7.40 -20.02
N PRO A 118 8.55 7.75 -21.17
CA PRO A 118 8.86 9.00 -21.88
C PRO A 118 8.64 10.22 -20.98
N GLY A 119 9.67 11.05 -20.82
CA GLY A 119 9.61 12.25 -20.00
C GLY A 119 8.88 13.42 -20.69
N PRO A 120 8.57 14.50 -19.94
CA PRO A 120 7.85 15.67 -20.47
C PRO A 120 8.47 16.31 -21.72
N GLN A 121 9.79 16.20 -21.89
CA GLN A 121 10.50 16.77 -23.03
C GLN A 121 10.17 16.09 -24.37
N THR A 122 9.72 14.85 -24.36
CA THR A 122 9.37 14.12 -25.58
C THR A 122 7.87 14.17 -25.90
N TRP A 123 7.06 14.74 -25.02
CA TRP A 123 5.61 14.79 -25.21
C TRP A 123 5.22 15.76 -26.33
N ASP A 124 4.33 15.30 -27.22
CA ASP A 124 3.77 16.16 -28.26
C ASP A 124 2.75 17.13 -27.64
N THR A 125 3.12 18.40 -27.56
CA THR A 125 2.26 19.46 -27.03
C THR A 125 1.24 19.96 -28.06
N ALA A 126 1.49 19.75 -29.35
CA ALA A 126 0.59 20.15 -30.43
C ALA A 126 -0.57 19.16 -30.59
N ASN A 127 -0.30 17.86 -30.46
CA ASN A 127 -1.33 16.82 -30.44
C ASN A 127 -1.22 15.90 -29.20
N PRO A 128 -1.64 16.37 -28.01
CA PRO A 128 -1.49 15.61 -26.76
C PRO A 128 -2.22 14.26 -26.76
N TYR A 129 -3.37 14.18 -27.42
CA TYR A 129 -4.18 12.96 -27.50
C TYR A 129 -3.73 12.00 -28.61
N GLY A 130 -2.81 12.43 -29.47
CA GLY A 130 -2.25 11.63 -30.55
C GLY A 130 -1.31 10.52 -30.07
N PRO A 131 -0.86 9.66 -31.00
CA PRO A 131 0.19 8.69 -30.73
C PRO A 131 1.49 9.40 -30.32
N HIS A 132 2.23 8.80 -29.41
CA HIS A 132 3.57 9.27 -29.04
C HIS A 132 4.60 8.58 -29.93
N GLY A 133 5.47 9.36 -30.59
CA GLY A 133 6.49 8.81 -31.48
C GLY A 133 5.89 8.01 -32.64
N ASP A 134 6.22 6.72 -32.71
CA ASP A 134 5.70 5.78 -33.71
C ASP A 134 4.31 5.23 -33.39
N GLY A 135 3.73 5.60 -32.24
CA GLY A 135 2.43 5.12 -31.79
C GLY A 135 2.45 3.68 -31.28
N THR A 136 3.64 3.14 -30.96
CA THR A 136 3.74 1.87 -30.25
C THR A 136 3.37 2.03 -28.78
N PRO A 137 2.81 0.99 -28.15
CA PRO A 137 2.54 1.02 -26.71
C PRO A 137 3.81 1.23 -25.90
N LEU A 138 3.67 1.84 -24.72
CA LEU A 138 4.77 2.02 -23.77
C LEU A 138 5.51 0.68 -23.53
N PRO A 139 6.84 0.72 -23.27
CA PRO A 139 7.64 -0.48 -23.07
C PRO A 139 7.05 -1.48 -22.06
N GLU A 140 6.42 -1.00 -20.98
CA GLU A 140 5.78 -1.86 -19.97
C GLU A 140 4.28 -2.05 -20.14
N HIS A 141 3.69 -1.53 -21.22
CA HIS A 141 2.25 -1.67 -21.41
C HIS A 141 1.87 -3.16 -21.44
N PRO A 142 0.82 -3.61 -20.73
CA PRO A 142 0.45 -5.03 -20.64
C PRO A 142 0.28 -5.74 -21.99
N VAL A 143 -0.10 -5.01 -23.05
CA VAL A 143 -0.17 -5.56 -24.42
C VAL A 143 1.20 -5.94 -25.00
N LYS A 144 2.29 -5.31 -24.53
CA LYS A 144 3.67 -5.55 -24.99
C LYS A 144 4.43 -6.54 -24.12
N VAL A 145 4.28 -6.43 -22.79
CA VAL A 145 4.95 -7.34 -21.82
C VAL A 145 4.13 -8.58 -21.49
N GLY A 146 2.84 -8.58 -21.85
CA GLY A 146 1.84 -9.55 -21.39
C GLY A 146 1.17 -9.06 -20.10
N THR A 147 -0.14 -9.22 -19.99
CA THR A 147 -0.85 -8.93 -18.73
C THR A 147 -0.40 -9.93 -17.68
N PRO A 148 0.17 -9.49 -16.54
CA PRO A 148 0.55 -10.38 -15.47
C PRO A 148 -0.68 -11.13 -14.96
N GLN A 149 -0.70 -12.45 -15.12
CA GLN A 149 -1.73 -13.32 -14.58
C GLN A 149 -1.21 -13.89 -13.26
N PRO A 150 -1.53 -13.29 -12.09
CA PRO A 150 -1.19 -13.90 -10.82
C PRO A 150 -1.72 -15.33 -10.75
N ALA A 151 -0.97 -16.21 -10.09
CA ALA A 151 -1.43 -17.56 -9.81
C ALA A 151 -2.77 -17.54 -9.08
N THR A 152 -3.71 -18.39 -9.50
CA THR A 152 -5.04 -18.46 -8.87
C THR A 152 -4.97 -18.94 -7.42
N MET A 153 -3.95 -19.73 -7.08
CA MET A 153 -3.58 -20.10 -5.71
C MET A 153 -2.09 -19.84 -5.46
N THR A 154 -1.79 -19.17 -4.35
CA THR A 154 -0.43 -18.92 -3.85
C THR A 154 -0.21 -19.64 -2.52
N SER A 155 1.05 -19.75 -2.07
CA SER A 155 1.31 -20.33 -0.74
C SER A 155 0.64 -19.51 0.37
N HIS A 156 0.51 -18.18 0.20
CA HIS A 156 -0.27 -17.34 1.11
C HIS A 156 -1.71 -17.84 1.25
N LEU A 157 -2.41 -18.07 0.13
CA LEU A 157 -3.80 -18.53 0.16
C LEU A 157 -3.92 -19.93 0.75
N VAL A 158 -2.95 -20.82 0.47
CA VAL A 158 -2.91 -22.15 1.09
C VAL A 158 -2.76 -22.04 2.60
N PHE A 159 -1.76 -21.31 3.10
CA PHE A 159 -1.53 -21.19 4.55
C PHE A 159 -2.69 -20.48 5.26
N ALA A 160 -3.19 -19.36 4.71
CA ALA A 160 -4.32 -18.62 5.29
C ALA A 160 -5.63 -19.43 5.23
N GLY A 161 -5.86 -20.16 4.13
CA GLY A 161 -7.01 -21.03 3.96
C GLY A 161 -6.99 -22.20 4.93
N THR A 162 -5.84 -22.88 5.05
CA THR A 162 -5.65 -23.97 6.02
C THR A 162 -5.78 -23.45 7.45
N ALA A 163 -5.24 -22.28 7.79
CA ALA A 163 -5.41 -21.68 9.10
C ALA A 163 -6.89 -21.41 9.44
N ALA A 164 -7.67 -20.88 8.49
CA ALA A 164 -9.10 -20.65 8.68
C ALA A 164 -9.87 -21.96 8.90
N ILE A 165 -9.57 -23.00 8.11
CA ILE A 165 -10.18 -24.33 8.27
C ILE A 165 -9.82 -24.94 9.63
N LEU A 166 -8.53 -24.92 10.01
CA LEU A 166 -8.10 -25.47 11.30
C LEU A 166 -8.67 -24.69 12.49
N THR A 167 -8.86 -23.37 12.37
CA THR A 167 -9.53 -22.58 13.41
C THR A 167 -10.98 -23.06 13.62
N LEU A 168 -11.69 -23.35 12.53
CA LEU A 168 -13.04 -23.91 12.60
C LEU A 168 -13.05 -25.31 13.20
N VAL A 169 -12.07 -26.16 12.85
CA VAL A 169 -11.91 -27.51 13.42
C VAL A 169 -11.62 -27.44 14.92
N VAL A 170 -10.70 -26.58 15.37
CA VAL A 170 -10.39 -26.39 16.79
C VAL A 170 -11.64 -25.94 17.56
N GLY A 171 -12.38 -24.96 17.03
CA GLY A 171 -13.64 -24.53 17.64
C GLY A 171 -14.66 -25.68 17.73
N ALA A 172 -14.79 -26.50 16.68
CA ALA A 172 -15.71 -27.63 16.67
C ALA A 172 -15.31 -28.74 17.66
N VAL A 173 -14.01 -29.04 17.79
CA VAL A 173 -13.48 -29.98 18.79
C VAL A 173 -13.81 -29.49 20.20
N LEU A 174 -13.55 -28.20 20.49
CA LEU A 174 -13.83 -27.62 21.81
C LEU A 174 -15.33 -27.57 22.14
N ILE A 175 -16.22 -27.51 21.14
CA ILE A 175 -17.68 -27.62 21.36
C ILE A 175 -18.06 -29.06 21.74
N GLY A 176 -17.40 -30.05 21.15
CA GLY A 176 -17.69 -31.47 21.38
C GLY A 176 -17.05 -32.04 22.65
N ASP A 177 -16.17 -31.28 23.30
CA ASP A 177 -15.50 -31.66 24.53
C ASP A 177 -16.27 -31.13 25.75
N GLU A 178 -17.02 -32.02 26.41
CA GLU A 178 -17.83 -31.68 27.60
C GLU A 178 -16.97 -31.32 28.83
N GLU A 179 -15.69 -31.71 28.85
CA GLU A 179 -14.75 -31.42 29.93
C GLU A 179 -13.91 -30.15 29.66
N ALA A 180 -14.06 -29.52 28.49
CA ALA A 180 -13.29 -28.34 28.13
C ALA A 180 -13.52 -27.18 29.11
N GLU A 181 -12.47 -26.77 29.82
CA GLU A 181 -12.48 -25.65 30.78
C GLU A 181 -12.97 -24.33 30.16
N LEU A 182 -12.79 -24.15 28.84
CA LEU A 182 -13.22 -22.94 28.13
C LEU A 182 -14.75 -22.78 28.10
N GLY A 183 -15.52 -23.87 28.22
CA GLY A 183 -16.97 -23.88 28.03
C GLY A 183 -17.40 -23.66 26.56
N VAL A 184 -18.69 -23.89 26.30
CA VAL A 184 -19.26 -23.91 24.94
C VAL A 184 -19.26 -22.51 24.27
N ILE A 185 -19.43 -21.43 25.05
CA ILE A 185 -19.57 -20.07 24.49
C ILE A 185 -18.26 -19.60 23.80
N PRO A 186 -17.07 -19.66 24.44
CA PRO A 186 -15.82 -19.35 23.77
C PRO A 186 -15.51 -20.25 22.57
N ALA A 187 -15.86 -21.54 22.63
CA ALA A 187 -15.65 -22.47 21.53
C ALA A 187 -16.46 -22.10 20.28
N ILE A 188 -17.73 -21.70 20.46
CA ILE A 188 -18.57 -21.14 19.37
C ILE A 188 -17.96 -19.86 18.80
N ALA A 189 -17.41 -18.98 19.64
CA ALA A 189 -16.76 -17.76 19.17
C ALA A 189 -15.55 -18.07 18.27
N ILE A 190 -14.70 -19.03 18.66
CA ILE A 190 -13.55 -19.49 17.86
C ILE A 190 -14.01 -20.05 16.51
N ALA A 191 -15.02 -20.93 16.50
CA ALA A 191 -15.58 -21.47 15.27
C ALA A 191 -16.17 -20.37 14.37
N GLY A 192 -16.86 -19.39 14.97
CA GLY A 192 -17.40 -18.22 14.29
C GLY A 192 -16.32 -17.37 13.62
N VAL A 193 -15.18 -17.14 14.29
CA VAL A 193 -14.02 -16.46 13.69
C VAL A 193 -13.48 -17.23 12.48
N GLY A 194 -13.31 -18.55 12.60
CA GLY A 194 -12.89 -19.40 11.49
C GLY A 194 -13.81 -19.31 10.27
N PHE A 195 -15.13 -19.31 10.51
CA PHE A 195 -16.13 -19.15 9.45
C PHE A 195 -16.09 -17.77 8.77
N ILE A 196 -15.96 -16.69 9.55
CA ILE A 196 -15.81 -15.33 9.01
C ILE A 196 -14.56 -15.22 8.14
N LEU A 197 -13.42 -15.76 8.60
CA LEU A 197 -12.18 -15.78 7.83
C LEU A 197 -12.34 -16.53 6.50
N LEU A 198 -13.07 -17.64 6.50
CA LEU A 198 -13.37 -18.40 5.28
C LEU A 198 -14.21 -17.58 4.30
N LEU A 199 -15.23 -16.87 4.77
CA LEU A 199 -16.03 -15.97 3.93
C LEU A 199 -15.19 -14.84 3.33
N VAL A 200 -14.34 -14.20 4.14
CA VAL A 200 -13.43 -13.14 3.68
C VAL A 200 -12.50 -13.68 2.58
N ASN A 201 -11.91 -14.86 2.78
CA ASN A 201 -11.05 -15.51 1.79
C ASN A 201 -11.80 -15.85 0.50
N TYR A 202 -13.05 -16.32 0.59
CA TYR A 202 -13.90 -16.59 -0.56
C TYR A 202 -14.19 -15.33 -1.39
N PHE A 203 -14.59 -14.22 -0.75
CA PHE A 203 -14.88 -12.98 -1.47
C PHE A 203 -13.61 -12.37 -2.08
N ARG A 204 -12.46 -12.45 -1.41
CA ARG A 204 -11.17 -12.05 -1.97
C ARG A 204 -10.78 -12.88 -3.18
N ALA A 205 -10.94 -14.21 -3.12
CA ALA A 205 -10.68 -15.09 -4.24
C ALA A 205 -11.61 -14.81 -5.43
N LYS A 206 -12.89 -14.52 -5.16
CA LYS A 206 -13.85 -14.11 -6.20
C LYS A 206 -13.44 -12.78 -6.86
N ALA A 207 -13.05 -11.79 -6.08
CA ALA A 207 -12.59 -10.50 -6.60
C ALA A 207 -11.32 -10.66 -7.48
N LEU A 208 -10.35 -11.47 -7.03
CA LEU A 208 -9.13 -11.73 -7.80
C LEU A 208 -9.42 -12.41 -9.15
N ARG A 209 -10.37 -13.34 -9.20
CA ARG A 209 -10.82 -13.95 -10.46
C ARG A 209 -11.45 -12.92 -11.41
N GLN A 210 -12.29 -12.02 -10.88
CA GLN A 210 -12.89 -10.96 -11.68
C GLN A 210 -11.84 -9.98 -12.24
N MET A 211 -10.79 -9.68 -11.46
CA MET A 211 -9.67 -8.88 -11.94
C MET A 211 -8.89 -9.60 -13.06
N LEU A 212 -8.65 -10.90 -12.92
CA LEU A 212 -8.00 -11.72 -13.96
C LEU A 212 -8.78 -11.77 -15.28
N ASP A 213 -10.12 -11.77 -15.21
CA ASP A 213 -10.99 -11.83 -16.38
C ASP A 213 -11.18 -10.48 -17.08
N THR A 214 -10.66 -9.38 -16.51
CA THR A 214 -10.77 -8.04 -17.12
C THR A 214 -9.60 -7.80 -18.07
N PRO A 215 -9.82 -7.72 -19.40
CA PRO A 215 -8.72 -7.52 -20.34
C PRO A 215 -8.23 -6.07 -20.33
N THR A 216 -6.91 -5.90 -20.27
CA THR A 216 -6.28 -4.59 -20.49
C THR A 216 -6.36 -4.20 -21.96
N SER A 217 -6.85 -2.99 -22.25
CA SER A 217 -7.03 -2.47 -23.61
C SER A 217 -6.08 -1.30 -23.89
N LEU A 218 -5.71 -1.12 -25.18
CA LEU A 218 -5.03 0.10 -25.63
C LEU A 218 -6.02 1.26 -25.68
N VAL A 219 -5.54 2.47 -25.40
CA VAL A 219 -6.32 3.71 -25.45
C VAL A 219 -6.90 3.94 -26.85
N ARG A 220 -6.10 3.71 -27.91
CA ARG A 220 -6.55 3.88 -29.31
C ARG A 220 -7.72 2.99 -29.72
N SER A 221 -7.97 1.91 -28.99
CA SER A 221 -8.95 0.88 -29.33
C SER A 221 -9.75 0.44 -28.11
N ALA A 222 -9.90 1.31 -27.12
CA ALA A 222 -10.62 1.01 -25.89
C ALA A 222 -12.11 0.80 -26.19
N PRO A 223 -12.70 -0.37 -25.85
CA PRO A 223 -14.12 -0.61 -26.09
C PRO A 223 -14.98 0.22 -25.12
N VAL A 224 -16.23 0.49 -25.53
CA VAL A 224 -17.23 1.06 -24.61
C VAL A 224 -17.61 0.00 -23.58
N GLY A 225 -17.49 0.30 -22.29
CA GLY A 225 -17.80 -0.63 -21.21
C GLY A 225 -16.83 -0.50 -20.04
N HIS A 226 -16.32 -1.64 -19.57
CA HIS A 226 -15.40 -1.73 -18.44
C HIS A 226 -14.01 -2.27 -18.84
N PRO A 227 -13.28 -1.61 -19.77
CA PRO A 227 -11.89 -1.99 -20.04
C PRO A 227 -10.97 -1.54 -18.91
N GLU A 228 -9.91 -2.30 -18.66
CA GLU A 228 -8.77 -1.80 -17.89
C GLU A 228 -7.86 -1.00 -18.83
N LEU A 229 -7.50 0.22 -18.42
CA LEU A 229 -6.56 1.08 -19.14
C LEU A 229 -5.33 1.32 -18.28
N VAL A 230 -4.16 1.12 -18.87
CA VAL A 230 -2.86 1.31 -18.21
C VAL A 230 -2.06 2.30 -19.03
N GLY A 231 -1.49 3.31 -18.38
CA GLY A 231 -0.75 4.34 -19.08
C GLY A 231 -0.10 5.35 -18.14
N GLN A 232 0.72 6.20 -18.73
CA GLN A 232 1.35 7.30 -18.03
C GLN A 232 0.34 8.41 -17.81
N VAL A 233 0.29 8.93 -16.58
CA VAL A 233 -0.43 10.15 -16.25
C VAL A 233 0.34 11.35 -16.84
N ARG A 234 -0.32 12.10 -17.71
CA ARG A 234 0.17 13.36 -18.28
C ARG A 234 -0.76 14.51 -17.90
N PRO A 235 -0.25 15.74 -17.71
CA PRO A 235 -1.10 16.91 -17.51
C PRO A 235 -2.11 17.05 -18.66
N GLY A 236 -3.35 17.36 -18.32
CA GLY A 236 -4.37 17.74 -19.31
C GLY A 236 -4.11 19.11 -19.90
N ARG A 237 -5.08 19.66 -20.64
CA ARG A 237 -5.03 21.06 -21.09
C ARG A 237 -5.04 22.04 -19.91
N GLU A 238 -5.60 21.59 -18.80
CA GLU A 238 -5.68 22.28 -17.52
C GLU A 238 -4.31 22.40 -16.84
N GLY A 239 -3.30 21.65 -17.30
CA GLY A 239 -1.97 21.61 -16.70
C GLY A 239 -1.93 20.78 -15.42
N GLY A 240 -0.85 20.96 -14.66
CA GLY A 240 -0.71 20.42 -13.30
C GLY A 240 -1.02 21.50 -12.26
N MET A 241 -1.37 21.06 -11.05
CA MET A 241 -1.57 21.92 -9.89
C MET A 241 -0.34 21.93 -8.97
N THR A 242 -0.16 23.05 -8.29
CA THR A 242 0.72 23.16 -7.13
C THR A 242 -0.14 23.04 -5.88
N VAL A 243 0.19 22.06 -5.03
CA VAL A 243 -0.55 21.75 -3.82
C VAL A 243 0.26 22.24 -2.63
N TYR A 244 -0.33 23.18 -1.88
CA TYR A 244 0.21 23.62 -0.60
C TYR A 244 -0.47 22.82 0.52
N VAL A 245 0.28 21.94 1.15
CA VAL A 245 -0.22 21.10 2.24
C VAL A 245 -0.43 21.99 3.47
N ASP A 246 -1.62 21.91 4.06
CA ASP A 246 -2.02 22.72 5.22
C ASP A 246 -1.84 24.25 5.03
N GLY A 247 -1.91 24.74 3.78
CA GLY A 247 -1.71 26.16 3.46
C GLY A 247 -0.28 26.68 3.70
N ASN A 248 0.70 25.78 3.81
CA ASN A 248 2.09 26.15 4.09
C ASN A 248 2.95 26.15 2.82
N GLU A 249 3.53 27.30 2.49
CA GLU A 249 4.41 27.48 1.33
C GLU A 249 5.66 26.59 1.32
N ARG A 250 6.11 26.11 2.49
CA ARG A 250 7.24 25.16 2.60
C ARG A 250 6.84 23.71 2.34
N MET A 251 5.57 23.39 2.51
CA MET A 251 5.03 22.05 2.30
C MET A 251 4.31 22.01 0.96
N VAL A 252 5.09 22.17 -0.11
CA VAL A 252 4.57 22.32 -1.47
C VAL A 252 4.92 21.11 -2.33
N MET A 253 3.95 20.67 -3.14
CA MET A 253 4.12 19.66 -4.18
C MET A 253 3.72 20.27 -5.52
N HIS A 254 4.64 20.26 -6.49
CA HIS A 254 4.40 20.81 -7.83
C HIS A 254 3.97 19.71 -8.81
N HIS A 255 3.34 20.12 -9.91
CA HIS A 255 2.97 19.24 -11.04
C HIS A 255 2.06 18.06 -10.66
N MET A 256 1.21 18.24 -9.64
CA MET A 256 0.24 17.23 -9.24
C MET A 256 -0.97 17.25 -10.17
N VAL A 257 -1.58 16.10 -10.47
CA VAL A 257 -2.88 16.05 -11.17
C VAL A 257 -4.03 15.76 -10.20
N GLY A 258 -3.71 15.21 -9.04
CA GLY A 258 -4.63 14.83 -7.98
C GLY A 258 -3.87 14.72 -6.67
N TYR A 259 -4.54 15.00 -5.58
CA TYR A 259 -3.95 14.89 -4.25
C TYR A 259 -4.97 14.47 -3.20
N TYR A 260 -4.43 13.82 -2.18
CA TYR A 260 -5.07 13.65 -0.89
C TYR A 260 -3.98 13.81 0.16
N TRP A 261 -4.16 14.76 1.08
CA TRP A 261 -3.24 14.91 2.21
C TRP A 261 -4.01 14.84 3.52
N THR A 262 -3.35 14.32 4.55
CA THR A 262 -3.82 14.27 5.92
C THR A 262 -2.80 14.92 6.83
N TYR A 263 -3.29 15.67 7.81
CA TYR A 263 -2.51 16.21 8.90
C TYR A 263 -2.94 15.49 10.18
N GLU A 264 -2.00 14.80 10.81
CA GLU A 264 -2.21 13.98 11.99
C GLU A 264 -1.44 14.55 13.18
N GLN A 265 -2.05 14.48 14.35
CA GLN A 265 -1.44 14.87 15.61
C GLN A 265 -1.56 13.73 16.61
N GLU A 266 -0.46 13.41 17.29
CA GLU A 266 -0.50 12.53 18.45
C GLU A 266 -1.15 13.27 19.61
N GLN A 267 -2.26 12.74 20.11
CA GLN A 267 -2.94 13.25 21.29
C GLN A 267 -2.75 12.28 22.45
N GLU A 268 -2.35 12.83 23.59
CA GLU A 268 -2.24 12.10 24.84
C GLU A 268 -3.48 12.38 25.68
N ARG A 269 -4.20 11.33 26.08
CA ARG A 269 -5.37 11.42 26.94
C ARG A 269 -5.15 10.56 28.18
N GLU A 270 -5.37 11.14 29.35
CA GLU A 270 -5.51 10.37 30.58
C GLU A 270 -6.93 9.78 30.64
N VAL A 271 -7.01 8.46 30.74
CA VAL A 271 -8.23 7.71 30.92
C VAL A 271 -8.21 7.10 32.32
N THR A 272 -9.17 7.45 33.15
CA THR A 272 -9.36 6.84 34.47
C THR A 272 -10.26 5.62 34.31
N ASP A 273 -9.77 4.46 34.71
CA ASP A 273 -10.57 3.24 34.77
C ASP A 273 -11.59 3.32 35.93
N SER A 274 -12.65 2.51 35.87
CA SER A 274 -13.64 2.30 36.93
C SER A 274 -13.08 2.08 38.34
N GLU A 275 -11.84 1.61 38.49
CA GLU A 275 -11.12 1.37 39.74
C GLU A 275 -10.29 2.59 40.20
N GLY A 276 -10.33 3.71 39.47
CA GLY A 276 -9.65 4.95 39.83
C GLY A 276 -8.19 5.05 39.34
N ASN A 277 -7.70 4.07 38.60
CA ASN A 277 -6.35 4.10 38.03
C ASN A 277 -6.32 4.95 36.75
N THR A 278 -5.35 5.86 36.64
CA THR A 278 -5.14 6.69 35.45
C THR A 278 -4.17 6.01 34.49
N ARG A 279 -4.61 5.79 33.25
CA ARG A 279 -3.76 5.32 32.14
C ARG A 279 -3.62 6.42 31.10
N THR A 280 -2.38 6.64 30.66
CA THR A 280 -2.08 7.49 29.52
C THR A 280 -2.28 6.71 28.23
N GLU A 281 -3.23 7.14 27.39
CA GLU A 281 -3.42 6.62 26.04
C GLU A 281 -2.91 7.62 25.01
N ARG A 282 -2.10 7.13 24.07
CA ARG A 282 -1.61 7.92 22.93
C ARG A 282 -2.28 7.43 21.66
N SER A 283 -2.84 8.36 20.91
CA SER A 283 -3.49 8.05 19.63
C SER A 283 -3.18 9.12 18.60
N TRP A 284 -2.90 8.68 17.38
CA TRP A 284 -2.81 9.57 16.22
C TRP A 284 -4.21 9.93 15.74
N VAL A 285 -4.49 11.22 15.71
CA VAL A 285 -5.80 11.74 15.28
C VAL A 285 -5.60 12.61 14.05
N THR A 286 -6.29 12.31 12.96
CA THR A 286 -6.36 13.19 11.80
C THR A 286 -7.14 14.45 12.17
N VAL A 287 -6.47 15.60 12.19
CA VAL A 287 -7.07 16.88 12.55
C VAL A 287 -7.62 17.59 11.31
N ARG A 288 -6.90 17.49 10.19
CA ARG A 288 -7.28 18.09 8.92
C ARG A 288 -6.93 17.17 7.77
N SER A 289 -7.71 17.27 6.70
CA SER A 289 -7.39 16.65 5.43
C SER A 289 -7.98 17.49 4.31
N ASP A 290 -7.40 17.36 3.12
CA ASP A 290 -7.96 17.95 1.92
C ASP A 290 -7.68 17.05 0.72
N ARG A 291 -8.56 17.15 -0.28
CA ARG A 291 -8.48 16.39 -1.51
C ARG A 291 -8.89 17.26 -2.68
N GLY A 292 -8.19 17.08 -3.78
CA GLY A 292 -8.49 17.81 -5.00
C GLY A 292 -7.85 17.14 -6.19
N GLY A 293 -8.19 17.67 -7.36
CA GLY A 293 -7.64 17.17 -8.60
C GLY A 293 -8.14 17.95 -9.79
N VAL A 294 -7.39 17.85 -10.86
CA VAL A 294 -7.72 18.36 -12.18
C VAL A 294 -7.88 17.19 -13.14
N PRO A 295 -8.68 17.35 -14.21
CA PRO A 295 -8.66 16.38 -15.29
C PRO A 295 -7.24 16.19 -15.82
N PHE A 296 -6.86 14.94 -16.05
CA PHE A 296 -5.56 14.59 -16.60
C PHE A 296 -5.72 13.72 -17.83
N MET A 297 -4.62 13.46 -18.51
CA MET A 297 -4.57 12.57 -19.65
C MET A 297 -3.90 11.26 -19.25
N LEU A 298 -4.58 10.14 -19.47
CA LEU A 298 -3.93 8.84 -19.44
C LEU A 298 -3.41 8.54 -20.85
N HIS A 299 -2.10 8.32 -20.98
CA HIS A 299 -1.45 8.08 -22.28
C HIS A 299 -0.67 6.77 -22.25
N ASP A 300 -0.99 5.85 -23.16
CA ASP A 300 -0.41 4.50 -23.21
C ASP A 300 0.67 4.34 -24.31
N GLY A 301 1.07 5.44 -24.95
CA GLY A 301 1.94 5.48 -26.13
C GLY A 301 1.16 5.50 -27.44
N THR A 302 0.02 4.81 -27.51
CA THR A 302 -0.82 4.74 -28.71
C THR A 302 -1.78 5.91 -28.87
N GLY A 303 -2.21 6.49 -27.75
CA GLY A 303 -3.06 7.66 -27.71
C GLY A 303 -3.32 8.15 -26.29
N GLY A 304 -3.95 9.30 -26.18
CA GLY A 304 -4.38 9.88 -24.90
C GLY A 304 -5.89 9.77 -24.70
N ILE A 305 -6.32 9.53 -23.46
CA ILE A 305 -7.72 9.65 -23.05
C ILE A 305 -7.84 10.64 -21.88
N LYS A 306 -8.85 11.50 -21.92
CA LYS A 306 -9.13 12.43 -20.82
C LYS A 306 -9.78 11.67 -19.67
N VAL A 307 -9.16 11.77 -18.50
CA VAL A 307 -9.68 11.21 -17.25
C VAL A 307 -10.13 12.36 -16.36
N ASN A 308 -11.42 12.36 -16.01
CA ASN A 308 -11.96 13.35 -15.09
C ASN A 308 -11.86 12.81 -13.65
N LEU A 309 -10.76 13.10 -12.97
CA LEU A 309 -10.47 12.55 -11.63
C LEU A 309 -11.58 12.83 -10.61
N THR A 310 -12.22 13.99 -10.64
CA THR A 310 -13.27 14.35 -9.66
C THR A 310 -14.59 13.63 -9.91
N SER A 311 -14.72 12.89 -11.02
CA SER A 311 -15.93 12.10 -11.32
C SER A 311 -15.92 10.73 -10.67
N PHE A 312 -14.78 10.24 -10.17
CA PHE A 312 -14.67 8.94 -9.54
C PHE A 312 -15.24 8.94 -8.12
N LYS A 313 -16.09 7.94 -7.82
CA LYS A 313 -16.62 7.71 -6.46
C LYS A 313 -15.53 7.30 -5.46
N ARG A 314 -14.49 6.61 -5.94
CA ARG A 314 -13.35 6.13 -5.15
C ARG A 314 -12.08 6.42 -5.94
N ALA A 315 -11.11 7.05 -5.29
CA ALA A 315 -9.77 7.29 -5.82
C ALA A 315 -8.76 6.74 -4.82
N GLU A 316 -7.85 5.91 -5.31
CA GLU A 316 -6.74 5.36 -4.53
C GLU A 316 -5.46 5.95 -5.11
N TYR A 317 -4.74 6.72 -4.29
CA TYR A 317 -3.53 7.44 -4.71
C TYR A 317 -2.24 6.63 -4.48
N GLY A 318 -2.37 5.40 -3.97
CA GLY A 318 -1.22 4.56 -3.62
C GLY A 318 -0.48 5.06 -2.38
N GLN A 319 0.85 4.89 -2.39
CA GLN A 319 1.72 5.30 -1.29
C GLN A 319 1.89 6.82 -1.25
N MET A 320 2.10 7.38 -0.05
CA MET A 320 2.40 8.80 0.11
C MET A 320 3.66 9.20 -0.68
N LEU A 321 3.64 10.36 -1.33
CA LEU A 321 4.82 10.88 -2.03
C LEU A 321 5.84 11.51 -1.06
N LYS A 322 5.34 12.18 -0.02
CA LYS A 322 6.16 12.92 0.94
C LYS A 322 5.41 13.08 2.26
N ARG A 323 6.14 12.98 3.37
CA ARG A 323 5.63 13.22 4.72
C ARG A 323 6.52 14.24 5.41
N TRP A 324 5.90 15.21 6.04
CA TRP A 324 6.53 16.14 6.97
C TRP A 324 6.15 15.76 8.39
N SER A 325 7.06 15.89 9.32
CA SER A 325 6.87 15.57 10.73
C SER A 325 7.56 16.62 11.59
N GLY A 326 6.99 16.93 12.76
CA GLY A 326 7.54 17.93 13.67
C GLY A 326 6.88 17.86 15.04
N ALA A 327 7.61 18.27 16.08
CA ALA A 327 7.07 18.34 17.44
C ALA A 327 6.04 19.46 17.62
N PHE A 328 6.06 20.45 16.73
CA PHE A 328 5.13 21.57 16.69
C PHE A 328 4.53 21.64 15.29
N ALA A 329 3.24 21.94 15.17
CA ALA A 329 2.65 22.19 13.85
C ALA A 329 3.43 23.35 13.21
N GLU A 330 3.91 23.21 11.98
CA GLU A 330 4.65 24.29 11.32
C GLU A 330 3.81 25.58 11.21
N SER A 331 2.49 25.44 11.14
CA SER A 331 1.52 26.54 11.20
C SER A 331 1.41 27.19 12.59
N LEU A 332 1.53 26.41 13.68
CA LEU A 332 1.61 26.95 15.06
C LEU A 332 2.97 27.60 15.31
N GLY A 333 4.06 27.02 14.82
CA GLY A 333 5.39 27.59 14.91
C GLY A 333 5.46 28.98 14.24
N LYS A 334 4.73 29.20 13.14
CA LYS A 334 4.56 30.54 12.55
C LYS A 334 3.82 31.50 13.48
N GLN A 335 2.75 31.07 14.15
CA GLN A 335 2.03 31.94 15.10
C GLN A 335 2.88 32.25 16.34
N LEU A 336 3.55 31.25 16.91
CA LEU A 336 4.42 31.39 18.08
C LEU A 336 5.68 32.22 17.76
N MET A 337 6.32 32.00 16.62
CA MET A 337 7.49 32.79 16.20
C MET A 337 7.11 34.19 15.71
N ALA A 338 5.97 34.35 15.03
CA ALA A 338 5.45 35.67 14.68
C ALA A 338 5.03 36.45 15.93
N GLN A 339 4.44 35.80 16.94
CA GLN A 339 4.17 36.40 18.26
C GLN A 339 5.45 36.67 19.05
N ALA A 340 6.44 35.78 19.01
CA ALA A 340 7.73 36.00 19.64
C ALA A 340 8.45 37.21 19.01
N ALA A 341 8.51 37.28 17.67
CA ALA A 341 9.08 38.39 16.92
C ALA A 341 8.27 39.69 17.13
N ALA A 342 6.95 39.62 17.18
CA ALA A 342 6.09 40.76 17.52
C ALA A 342 6.30 41.21 18.97
N SER A 343 6.52 40.30 19.93
CA SER A 343 6.79 40.64 21.34
C SER A 343 8.21 41.22 21.55
N LEU A 344 9.16 40.87 20.68
CA LEU A 344 10.52 41.39 20.68
C LEU A 344 10.60 42.81 20.08
N LEU A 345 9.70 43.13 19.15
CA LEU A 345 9.58 44.46 18.51
C LEU A 345 8.54 45.38 19.16
N GLY A 346 7.61 44.83 19.94
CA GLY A 346 6.58 45.57 20.65
C GLY A 346 6.23 44.81 21.93
N GLY A 347 6.83 45.25 23.04
CA GLY A 347 6.70 44.62 24.35
C GLY A 347 5.26 44.58 24.86
N THR A 348 4.53 43.52 24.54
CA THR A 348 3.27 43.14 25.19
C THR A 348 3.14 41.63 25.28
N LYS A 349 2.96 41.15 26.52
CA LYS A 349 2.59 39.77 26.86
C LYS A 349 1.09 39.57 26.63
N VAL A 350 0.71 38.44 26.03
CA VAL A 350 -0.62 37.85 26.21
C VAL A 350 -0.45 36.34 26.43
N THR A 351 -1.05 35.84 27.50
CA THR A 351 -1.18 34.41 27.81
C THR A 351 -2.27 33.78 26.96
N GLY A 352 -1.92 32.72 26.25
CA GLY A 352 -2.82 31.82 25.52
C GLY A 352 -2.07 30.54 25.18
#